data_AF-A0AAW1KTE2-F1
#
_entry.id   AF-A0AAW1KTE2-F1
#
_cell.length_a   1.000
_cell.length_b   1.000
_cell.length_c   1.000
_cell.angle_alpha   90.00
_cell.angle_beta   90.00
_cell.angle_gamma   90.00
#
_symmetry.space_group_name_H-M   'P 1'
#
loop_
_entity.id
_entity.type
_entity.pdbx_description
1 polymer ?
#
loop_
_entity_poly.entity_id
_entity_poly.type
_entity_poly.pdbx_seq_one_letter_code
_entity_poly.pdbx_strand_id
1 'polypeptide(L)'
;MMNTGLDRTTIDSLPSGTIRNKVLEENPGPECPICLMEYSIDDVVRHLPCIHAFHVHCIDQWLDSHVECLLCKKNTNHLLLPSQ
;
A
#
# COMPACT_ATOMS: atom_id res chain seq x y z
N MET A 1 -6.73 -21.43 -13.04
CA MET A 1 -5.79 -20.42 -12.51
C MET A 1 -6.66 -19.27 -12.04
N MET A 2 -6.90 -19.17 -10.73
CA MET A 2 -7.80 -18.16 -10.19
C MET A 2 -6.97 -16.88 -10.05
N ASN A 3 -7.38 -15.79 -10.70
CA ASN A 3 -6.83 -14.47 -10.39
C ASN A 3 -7.18 -14.19 -8.93
N THR A 4 -6.25 -14.41 -8.02
CA THR A 4 -6.43 -14.24 -6.57
C THR A 4 -6.26 -12.79 -6.11
N GLY A 5 -6.14 -11.83 -7.04
CA GLY A 5 -6.01 -10.40 -6.75
C GLY A 5 -7.35 -9.73 -6.46
N LEU A 6 -7.28 -8.46 -6.05
CA LEU A 6 -8.45 -7.61 -5.83
C LEU A 6 -8.93 -6.99 -7.15
N ASP A 7 -10.23 -6.74 -7.25
CA ASP A 7 -10.76 -5.95 -8.37
C ASP A 7 -10.41 -4.47 -8.19
N ARG A 8 -10.41 -3.73 -9.31
CA ARG A 8 -10.00 -2.33 -9.34
C ARG A 8 -10.84 -1.45 -8.41
N THR A 9 -12.13 -1.72 -8.28
CA THR A 9 -13.04 -0.96 -7.40
C THR A 9 -12.63 -1.12 -5.94
N THR A 10 -12.30 -2.35 -5.53
CA THR A 10 -11.81 -2.63 -4.18
C THR A 10 -10.48 -1.94 -3.93
N ILE A 11 -9.54 -2.02 -4.88
CA ILE A 11 -8.24 -1.33 -4.77
C ILE A 11 -8.44 0.19 -4.63
N ASP A 12 -9.25 0.80 -5.48
CA ASP A 12 -9.50 2.25 -5.47
C ASP A 12 -10.20 2.73 -4.19
N SER A 13 -10.97 1.87 -3.52
CA SER A 13 -11.62 2.17 -2.24
C SER A 13 -10.67 2.22 -1.04
N LEU A 14 -9.45 1.69 -1.18
CA LEU A 14 -8.46 1.70 -0.10
C LEU A 14 -7.99 3.13 0.21
N PRO A 15 -7.74 3.49 1.49
CA PRO A 15 -7.31 4.83 1.86
C PRO A 15 -6.02 5.24 1.13
N SER A 16 -6.01 6.44 0.59
CA SER A 16 -4.81 7.07 0.02
C SER A 16 -4.55 8.41 0.68
N GLY A 17 -3.30 8.84 0.65
CA GLY A 17 -2.87 10.12 1.20
C GLY A 17 -1.69 10.68 0.42
N THR A 18 -1.50 11.99 0.54
CA THR A 18 -0.36 12.68 -0.05
C THR A 18 0.68 12.94 1.02
N ILE A 19 1.95 12.63 0.74
CA ILE A 19 3.06 12.97 1.62
C ILE A 19 3.20 14.50 1.64
N ARG A 20 2.95 15.11 2.81
CA ARG A 20 3.03 16.58 2.96
C ARG A 20 4.33 17.05 3.56
N ASN A 21 5.02 16.18 4.30
CA ASN A 21 6.21 16.52 5.06
C ASN A 21 7.27 15.46 4.78
N LYS A 22 8.49 15.87 4.44
CA LYS A 22 9.63 14.95 4.47
C LYS A 22 10.12 14.85 5.91
N VAL A 23 10.20 13.64 6.47
CA VAL A 23 10.90 13.43 7.73
C VAL A 23 12.38 13.65 7.45
N LEU A 24 12.91 14.79 7.88
CA LEU A 24 14.33 15.12 7.83
C LEU A 24 14.99 14.50 9.07
N GLU A 25 15.12 13.18 9.09
CA GLU A 25 16.02 12.52 10.06
C GLU A 25 17.34 12.19 9.38
N GLU A 26 18.42 12.12 10.16
CA GLU A 26 19.81 11.87 9.72
C GLU A 26 20.04 10.43 9.20
N ASN A 27 19.02 9.81 8.61
CA ASN A 27 18.98 8.45 8.07
C ASN A 27 18.29 8.52 6.69
N PRO A 28 18.44 7.52 5.78
CA PRO A 28 17.62 7.46 4.59
C PRO A 28 16.15 7.54 5.00
N GLY A 29 15.39 8.40 4.33
CA GLY A 29 13.97 8.56 4.61
C GLY A 29 13.21 7.24 4.37
N PRO A 30 11.94 7.13 4.79
CA PRO A 30 11.13 5.97 4.45
C PRO A 30 11.04 5.81 2.92
N GLU A 31 11.16 4.58 2.45
CA GLU A 31 11.11 4.21 1.02
C GLU A 31 9.91 3.31 0.72
N CYS A 32 9.48 3.29 -0.54
CA CYS A 32 8.49 2.33 -0.99
C CYS A 32 9.13 0.94 -1.17
N PRO A 33 8.65 -0.11 -0.48
CA PRO A 33 9.24 -1.45 -0.56
C PRO A 33 9.12 -2.14 -1.94
N ILE A 34 8.31 -1.59 -2.84
CA ILE A 34 8.11 -2.15 -4.19
C ILE A 34 9.11 -1.58 -5.18
N CYS A 35 9.26 -0.24 -5.23
CA CYS A 35 10.18 0.41 -6.17
C CYS A 35 11.53 0.78 -5.56
N LEU A 36 11.68 0.65 -4.23
CA LEU A 36 12.89 1.01 -3.45
C LEU A 36 13.31 2.48 -3.61
N MET A 37 12.33 3.37 -3.83
CA MET A 37 12.52 4.81 -3.93
C MET A 37 12.04 5.50 -2.66
N GLU A 38 12.78 6.50 -2.18
CA GLU A 38 12.35 7.39 -1.10
C GLU A 38 11.01 8.05 -1.41
N TYR A 39 10.17 8.18 -0.39
CA TYR A 39 8.98 9.01 -0.49
C TYR A 39 9.35 10.49 -0.57
N SER A 40 8.75 11.19 -1.52
CA SER A 40 8.89 12.63 -1.74
C SER A 40 7.62 13.37 -1.35
N ILE A 41 7.75 14.68 -1.10
CA ILE A 41 6.57 15.55 -0.94
C ILE A 41 5.73 15.45 -2.23
N ASP A 42 4.42 15.46 -2.06
CA ASP A 42 3.41 15.28 -3.10
C ASP A 42 3.27 13.86 -3.67
N ASP A 43 4.08 12.89 -3.23
CA ASP A 43 3.83 11.50 -3.55
C ASP A 43 2.48 11.04 -3.00
N VAL A 44 1.73 10.33 -3.84
CA VAL A 44 0.47 9.70 -3.44
C VAL A 44 0.77 8.27 -3.00
N VAL A 45 0.47 7.98 -1.74
CA VAL A 45 0.63 6.67 -1.13
C VAL A 45 -0.72 6.06 -0.81
N ARG A 46 -0.84 4.75 -0.96
CA ARG A 46 -1.99 3.97 -0.51
C ARG A 46 -1.64 3.26 0.78
N HIS A 47 -2.53 3.39 1.75
CA HIS A 47 -2.46 2.72 3.03
C HIS A 47 -3.29 1.45 2.99
N LEU A 48 -2.65 0.34 3.30
CA LEU A 48 -3.34 -0.92 3.48
C LEU A 48 -4.05 -0.96 4.85
N PRO A 49 -5.04 -1.85 5.00
CA PRO A 49 -5.61 -2.30 6.28
C PRO A 49 -4.66 -2.41 7.47
N CYS A 50 -3.46 -2.91 7.20
CA CYS A 50 -2.41 -3.17 8.16
C CYS A 50 -1.47 -1.97 8.37
N ILE A 51 -1.93 -0.76 8.04
CA ILE A 51 -1.24 0.55 8.14
C ILE A 51 0.03 0.76 7.28
N HIS A 52 0.49 -0.26 6.57
CA HIS A 52 1.63 -0.12 5.66
C HIS A 52 1.27 0.73 4.44
N ALA A 53 2.19 1.63 4.07
CA ALA A 53 2.06 2.54 2.95
C ALA A 53 3.00 2.17 1.80
N PHE A 54 2.53 2.40 0.58
CA PHE A 54 3.24 2.16 -0.68
C PHE A 54 2.81 3.25 -1.68
N HIS A 55 3.61 3.58 -2.70
CA HIS A 55 3.12 4.42 -3.81
C HIS A 55 1.89 3.79 -4.44
N VAL A 56 0.87 4.60 -4.76
CA VAL A 56 -0.40 4.11 -5.36
C VAL A 56 -0.12 3.26 -6.59
N HIS A 57 0.66 3.77 -7.55
CA HIS A 57 0.97 3.03 -8.78
C HIS A 57 1.66 1.68 -8.51
N CYS A 58 2.52 1.62 -7.50
CA CYS A 58 3.27 0.41 -7.15
C CYS A 58 2.37 -0.67 -6.53
N ILE A 59 1.59 -0.31 -5.51
CA ILE A 59 0.79 -1.31 -4.79
C ILE A 59 -0.49 -1.68 -5.54
N ASP A 60 -1.07 -0.79 -6.33
CA ASP A 60 -2.24 -1.11 -7.15
C ASP A 60 -1.92 -2.25 -8.12
N GLN A 61 -0.80 -2.15 -8.84
CA GLN A 61 -0.36 -3.19 -9.78
C GLN A 61 -0.06 -4.51 -9.07
N TRP A 62 0.46 -4.44 -7.84
CA TRP A 62 0.70 -5.64 -7.04
C TRP A 62 -0.62 -6.32 -6.64
N LEU A 63 -1.62 -5.53 -6.23
CA LEU A 63 -2.92 -6.01 -5.75
C LEU A 63 -3.79 -6.61 -6.86
N ASP A 64 -3.51 -6.31 -8.12
CA ASP A 64 -4.15 -6.98 -9.27
C ASP A 64 -3.90 -8.50 -9.28
N SER A 65 -2.82 -8.96 -8.62
CA SER A 65 -2.43 -10.37 -8.57
C SER A 65 -2.30 -10.95 -7.15
N HIS A 66 -2.36 -10.13 -6.11
CA HIS A 66 -2.13 -10.53 -4.72
C HIS A 66 -3.12 -9.85 -3.77
N VAL A 67 -3.50 -10.55 -2.70
CA VAL A 67 -4.39 -10.01 -1.64
C VAL A 67 -3.67 -9.79 -0.31
N GLU A 68 -2.35 -9.95 -0.26
CA GLU A 68 -1.56 -9.87 0.97
C GLU A 68 -0.57 -8.69 0.91
N CYS A 69 -0.36 -8.05 2.06
CA CYS A 69 0.66 -7.02 2.21
C CYS A 69 2.07 -7.64 2.09
N LEU A 70 2.95 -7.06 1.27
CA LEU A 70 4.35 -7.51 1.13
C LEU A 70 5.14 -7.52 2.44
N LEU A 71 4.83 -6.59 3.36
CA LEU A 71 5.60 -6.41 4.58
C LEU A 71 5.19 -7.35 5.71
N CYS A 72 3.90 -7.65 5.86
CA CYS A 72 3.40 -8.42 7.00
C CYS A 72 2.47 -9.57 6.63
N LYS A 73 2.20 -9.79 5.34
CA LYS A 73 1.34 -10.86 4.81
C LYS A 73 -0.12 -10.83 5.31
N LYS A 74 -0.53 -9.76 5.99
CA LYS A 74 -1.94 -9.56 6.35
C LYS A 74 -2.76 -9.34 5.09
N ASN A 75 -3.97 -9.91 5.09
CA ASN A 75 -4.90 -9.76 3.99
C ASN A 75 -5.32 -8.28 3.84
N THR A 76 -5.39 -7.83 2.60
CA THR A 76 -5.70 -6.44 2.20
C THR A 76 -7.18 -6.23 1.94
N ASN A 77 -7.97 -7.30 1.92
CA ASN A 77 -9.42 -7.26 1.88
C ASN A 77 -9.99 -7.23 3.30
N HIS A 78 -10.40 -6.04 3.75
CA HIS A 78 -11.11 -5.88 5.03
C HIS A 78 -12.58 -6.35 4.97
N LEU A 79 -13.13 -6.70 3.80
CA LEU A 79 -14.50 -7.21 3.70
C LEU A 79 -14.67 -8.64 4.26
N LEU A 80 -13.59 -9.28 4.72
CA LEU A 80 -13.62 -10.66 5.21
C LEU A 80 -13.35 -10.84 6.71
N LEU A 81 -13.20 -9.79 7.52
CA LEU A 81 -13.12 -9.98 8.98
C LEU A 81 -13.82 -8.85 9.77
N PRO A 82 -15.10 -9.01 10.15
CA PRO A 82 -15.54 -8.49 11.43
C PRO A 82 -14.90 -9.34 12.55
N SER A 83 -14.23 -8.66 13.47
CA SER A 83 -14.06 -9.08 14.88
C SER A 83 -13.48 -10.46 15.14
N GLN A 84 -12.22 -10.51 15.60
CA GLN A 84 -11.81 -11.47 16.62
C GLN A 84 -11.66 -10.72 17.93
#